data_AF-A0A2G5UIJ9-F1
#
_entry.id   AF-A0A2G5UIJ9-F1
#
_cell.length_a   1.000
_cell.length_b   1.000
_cell.length_c   1.000
_cell.angle_alpha   90.00
_cell.angle_beta   90.00
_cell.angle_gamma   90.00
#
_symmetry.space_group_name_H-M   'P 1'
#
loop_
_entity.id
_entity.type
_entity.pdbx_description
1 polymer ?
#
loop_
_entity_poly.entity_id
_entity_poly.type
_entity_poly.pdbx_seq_one_letter_code
_entity_poly.pdbx_strand_id
1 'polypeptide(L)'
;MQIGEYEPTPIDVTLFVIMLVALKRIVKWLLAPKIEKPAKYEVPALETKDRTMEEVRRLRDEENRCLVVVHDKIYDFSTSQDLYDKNRDVFEAKICGDEWVAICERKFPHVGNVLKQN
;
A
#
# COMPACT_ATOMS: atom_id res chain seq x y z
N MET A 1 38.25 13.51 -49.51
CA MET A 1 36.97 13.34 -48.78
C MET A 1 36.40 14.74 -48.56
N GLN A 2 35.50 15.20 -49.42
CA GLN A 2 34.71 16.40 -49.14
C GLN A 2 33.63 15.98 -48.15
N ILE A 3 33.70 16.49 -46.93
CA ILE A 3 32.57 16.46 -46.00
C ILE A 3 31.60 17.49 -46.57
N GLY A 4 30.63 17.04 -47.36
CA GLY A 4 29.57 17.91 -47.85
C GLY A 4 28.81 18.46 -46.65
N GLU A 5 28.78 19.78 -46.51
CA GLU A 5 27.99 20.46 -45.49
C GLU A 5 26.52 20.12 -45.74
N TYR A 6 25.98 19.22 -44.92
CA TYR A 6 24.57 18.87 -44.97
C TYR A 6 23.78 20.01 -44.35
N GLU A 7 23.14 20.84 -45.16
CA GLU A 7 22.16 21.81 -44.68
C GLU A 7 20.86 21.07 -44.31
N PRO A 8 20.49 21.01 -43.03
CA PRO A 8 19.29 20.29 -42.62
C PRO A 8 18.06 20.98 -43.20
N THR A 9 17.28 20.22 -43.97
CA THR A 9 16.01 20.72 -44.49
C THR A 9 14.97 20.78 -43.36
N PRO A 10 13.91 21.58 -43.50
CA PRO A 10 12.81 21.62 -42.52
C PRO A 10 12.20 20.23 -42.23
N ILE A 11 12.26 19.32 -43.20
CA ILE A 11 11.79 17.94 -43.07
C ILE A 11 12.69 17.16 -42.12
N ASP A 12 14.02 17.30 -42.25
CA ASP A 12 15.00 16.63 -41.38
C ASP A 12 14.87 17.06 -39.93
N VAL A 13 14.68 18.36 -39.70
CA VAL A 13 14.45 18.93 -38.37
C VAL A 13 13.16 18.36 -37.77
N THR A 14 12.10 18.26 -38.57
CA THR A 14 10.81 17.72 -38.13
C THR A 14 10.92 16.25 -37.74
N LEU A 15 11.59 15.43 -38.56
CA LEU A 15 11.84 14.02 -38.27
C LEU A 15 12.66 13.84 -37.00
N PHE A 16 13.68 14.66 -36.79
CA PHE A 16 14.51 14.62 -35.59
C PHE A 16 13.71 14.93 -34.32
N VAL A 17 12.84 15.95 -34.36
CA VAL A 17 11.97 16.30 -33.23
C VAL A 17 10.99 15.17 -32.91
N ILE A 18 10.35 14.56 -33.92
CA ILE A 18 9.43 13.43 -33.74
C ILE A 18 10.18 12.25 -33.10
N MET A 19 11.38 11.95 -33.58
CA MET A 19 12.24 10.89 -33.04
C MET A 19 12.58 11.15 -31.57
N LEU A 20 12.96 12.38 -31.20
CA LEU A 20 13.26 12.76 -29.82
C LEU A 20 12.05 12.63 -28.89
N VAL A 21 10.85 13.01 -29.35
CA VAL A 21 9.62 12.88 -28.56
C VAL A 21 9.27 11.41 -28.34
N ALA A 22 9.39 10.57 -29.38
CA ALA A 22 9.18 9.13 -29.27
C ALA A 22 10.19 8.48 -28.30
N LEU A 23 11.48 8.84 -28.43
CA LEU A 23 12.54 8.35 -27.54
C LEU A 23 12.29 8.76 -26.09
N LYS A 24 11.92 10.01 -25.83
CA LYS A 24 11.59 10.50 -24.48
C LYS A 24 10.41 9.75 -23.88
N ARG A 25 9.41 9.38 -24.70
CA ARG A 25 8.25 8.61 -24.25
C ARG A 25 8.63 7.17 -23.89
N ILE A 26 9.49 6.53 -24.68
CA ILE A 26 10.03 5.18 -24.41
C ILE A 26 10.88 5.17 -23.15
N VAL A 27 11.79 6.15 -23.02
CA VAL A 27 12.67 6.29 -21.84
C VAL A 27 11.84 6.54 -20.58
N LYS A 28 10.79 7.38 -20.63
CA LYS A 28 9.85 7.55 -19.51
C LYS A 28 9.11 6.27 -19.14
N TRP A 29 8.85 5.38 -20.09
CA TRP A 29 8.15 4.12 -19.84
C TRP A 29 9.08 3.04 -19.28
N LEU A 30 10.34 3.02 -19.73
CA LEU A 30 11.40 2.14 -19.20
C LEU A 30 11.89 2.57 -17.82
N LEU A 31 12.02 3.88 -17.60
CA LEU A 31 12.40 4.49 -16.32
C LEU A 31 11.19 4.83 -15.45
N ALA A 32 9.97 4.56 -15.91
CA ALA A 32 8.84 4.52 -15.00
C ALA A 32 9.26 3.48 -13.96
N PRO A 33 9.45 3.86 -12.69
CA PRO A 33 9.84 2.90 -11.69
C PRO A 33 8.85 1.77 -11.83
N LYS A 34 9.34 0.56 -12.11
CA LYS A 34 8.58 -0.63 -11.78
C LYS A 34 8.41 -0.49 -10.29
N ILE A 35 7.30 0.11 -9.88
CA ILE A 35 6.83 0.05 -8.50
C ILE A 35 6.62 -1.43 -8.35
N GLU A 36 7.67 -2.12 -7.89
CA GLU A 36 7.55 -3.43 -7.29
C GLU A 36 6.46 -3.21 -6.27
N LYS A 37 5.24 -3.66 -6.60
CA LYS A 37 4.19 -3.78 -5.61
C LYS A 37 4.88 -4.52 -4.48
N PRO A 38 4.98 -3.94 -3.26
CA PRO A 38 5.69 -4.60 -2.18
C PRO A 38 5.13 -6.01 -2.11
N ALA A 39 6.02 -7.00 -2.16
CA ALA A 39 5.65 -8.40 -2.05
C ALA A 39 4.66 -8.48 -0.90
N LYS A 40 3.44 -8.96 -1.18
CA LYS A 40 2.40 -9.18 -0.16
C LYS A 40 3.13 -9.78 1.04
N TYR A 41 3.26 -9.01 2.11
CA TYR A 41 3.95 -9.51 3.30
C TYR A 41 3.18 -10.77 3.70
N GLU A 42 3.84 -11.93 3.56
CA GLU A 42 3.33 -13.20 4.04
C GLU A 42 3.44 -13.18 5.57
N VAL A 43 2.66 -12.32 6.19
CA VAL A 43 2.50 -12.30 7.64
C VAL A 43 1.75 -13.59 7.97
N PRO A 44 2.33 -14.49 8.77
CA PRO A 44 1.63 -15.71 9.17
C PRO A 44 0.33 -15.32 9.86
N ALA A 45 -0.77 -15.90 9.38
CA ALA A 45 -2.11 -15.62 9.88
C ALA A 45 -2.12 -15.80 11.40
N LEU A 46 -2.60 -14.78 12.13
CA LEU A 46 -2.73 -14.87 13.57
C LEU A 46 -3.75 -15.98 13.90
N GLU A 47 -3.47 -16.78 14.93
CA GLU A 47 -4.47 -17.71 15.45
C GLU A 47 -5.70 -16.94 15.94
N THR A 48 -6.89 -17.42 15.58
CA THR A 48 -8.16 -16.85 16.05
C THR A 48 -8.27 -17.10 17.55
N LYS A 49 -8.10 -16.05 18.35
CA LYS A 49 -8.14 -16.11 19.81
C LYS A 49 -8.68 -14.80 20.37
N ASP A 50 -9.62 -14.91 21.32
CA ASP A 50 -10.11 -13.75 22.06
C ASP A 50 -9.00 -13.19 22.96
N ARG A 51 -8.85 -11.86 22.97
CA ARG A 51 -7.73 -11.16 23.61
C ARG A 51 -8.21 -9.92 24.36
N THR A 52 -7.46 -9.49 25.36
CA THR A 52 -7.75 -8.20 26.02
C THR A 52 -7.22 -7.02 25.21
N MET A 53 -7.66 -5.79 25.49
CA MET A 53 -7.12 -4.59 24.83
C MET A 53 -5.64 -4.38 25.12
N GLU A 54 -5.16 -4.80 26.30
CA GLU A 54 -3.74 -4.75 26.65
C GLU A 54 -2.92 -5.70 25.78
N GLU A 55 -3.42 -6.92 25.55
CA GLU A 55 -2.76 -7.88 24.65
C GLU A 55 -2.76 -7.38 23.20
N VAL A 56 -3.86 -6.77 22.74
CA VAL A 56 -3.94 -6.17 21.39
C VAL A 56 -2.89 -5.06 21.23
N ARG A 57 -2.75 -4.18 22.24
CA ARG A 57 -1.71 -3.13 22.24
C ARG A 57 -0.32 -3.72 22.23
N ARG A 58 -0.08 -4.74 23.07
CA ARG A 58 1.21 -5.44 23.11
C ARG A 58 1.58 -6.01 21.75
N LEU A 59 0.64 -6.64 21.03
CA LEU A 59 0.88 -7.16 19.68
C LEU A 59 1.16 -6.05 18.66
N ARG A 60 0.50 -4.90 18.79
CA ARG A 60 0.78 -3.73 17.94
C ARG A 60 2.20 -3.21 18.15
N ASP A 61 2.63 -3.11 19.40
CA ASP A 61 3.91 -2.49 19.75
C ASP A 61 5.10 -3.45 19.67
N GLU A 62 4.97 -4.69 20.16
CA GLU A 62 6.06 -5.68 20.25
C GLU A 62 6.21 -6.49 18.96
N GLU A 63 5.10 -6.92 18.35
CA GLU A 63 5.12 -7.75 17.13
C GLU A 63 4.88 -6.93 15.86
N ASN A 64 4.74 -5.60 15.97
CA ASN A 64 4.43 -4.68 14.87
C ASN A 64 3.19 -5.12 14.06
N ARG A 65 2.21 -5.75 14.73
CA ARG A 65 0.98 -6.27 14.10
C ARG A 65 -0.02 -5.14 13.90
N CYS A 66 -0.62 -5.07 12.72
CA CYS A 66 -1.65 -4.08 12.42
C CYS A 66 -3.03 -4.62 12.84
N LEU A 67 -3.38 -4.57 14.12
CA LEU A 67 -4.67 -5.08 14.61
C LEU A 67 -5.68 -3.94 14.76
N VAL A 68 -6.88 -4.11 14.20
CA VAL A 68 -7.98 -3.12 14.28
C VAL A 68 -9.14 -3.70 15.06
N VAL A 69 -9.70 -2.92 15.98
CA VAL A 69 -10.86 -3.32 16.79
C VAL A 69 -12.10 -2.55 16.34
N VAL A 70 -13.16 -3.26 15.98
CA VAL A 70 -14.46 -2.67 15.56
C VAL A 70 -15.60 -3.43 16.25
N HIS A 71 -16.45 -2.74 17.01
CA HIS A 71 -17.55 -3.33 17.81
C HIS A 71 -17.17 -4.63 18.52
N ASP A 72 -16.08 -4.60 19.29
CA ASP A 72 -15.54 -5.76 20.03
C ASP A 72 -14.88 -6.86 19.17
N LYS A 73 -14.86 -6.77 17.84
CA LYS A 73 -14.18 -7.72 16.96
C LYS A 73 -12.77 -7.24 16.60
N ILE A 74 -11.80 -8.14 16.56
CA ILE A 74 -10.40 -7.89 16.20
C ILE A 74 -10.16 -8.38 14.77
N TYR A 75 -9.59 -7.51 13.94
CA TYR A 75 -9.24 -7.80 12.55
C TYR A 75 -7.75 -7.59 12.31
N ASP A 76 -7.14 -8.45 11.50
CA ASP A 76 -5.71 -8.35 11.16
C ASP A 76 -5.52 -7.62 9.81
N PHE A 77 -4.98 -6.40 9.89
CA PHE A 77 -4.64 -5.52 8.79
C PHE A 77 -3.16 -5.64 8.37
N SER A 78 -2.40 -6.61 8.89
CA SER A 78 -0.97 -6.72 8.62
C SER A 78 -0.65 -6.95 7.13
N THR A 79 -1.61 -7.47 6.36
CA THR A 79 -1.52 -7.57 4.89
C THR A 79 -1.68 -6.23 4.16
N SER A 80 -2.17 -5.20 4.85
CA SER A 80 -2.44 -3.84 4.35
C SER A 80 -1.90 -2.78 5.31
N GLN A 81 -0.64 -2.92 5.72
CA GLN A 81 0.04 -2.01 6.66
C GLN A 81 -0.05 -0.54 6.24
N ASP A 82 0.10 -0.23 4.95
CA ASP A 82 -0.07 1.14 4.44
C ASP A 82 -1.43 1.76 4.76
N LEU A 83 -2.50 0.96 4.76
CA LEU A 83 -3.84 1.42 5.12
C LEU A 83 -3.94 1.65 6.62
N TYR A 84 -3.37 0.75 7.41
CA TYR A 84 -3.29 0.86 8.86
C TYR A 84 -2.55 2.13 9.27
N ASP A 85 -1.34 2.33 8.77
CA ASP A 85 -0.48 3.46 9.13
C ASP A 85 -1.10 4.81 8.76
N LYS A 86 -1.76 4.90 7.59
CA LYS A 86 -2.45 6.13 7.15
C LYS A 86 -3.66 6.50 8.01
N ASN A 87 -4.28 5.53 8.68
CA ASN A 87 -5.48 5.74 9.49
C ASN A 87 -5.25 5.30 10.94
N ARG A 88 -3.99 5.28 11.39
CA ARG A 88 -3.59 4.76 12.69
C ARG A 88 -4.36 5.42 13.83
N ASP A 89 -4.51 6.74 13.76
CA ASP A 89 -5.24 7.52 14.76
C ASP A 89 -6.71 7.08 14.90
N VAL A 90 -7.33 6.65 13.79
CA VAL A 90 -8.72 6.18 13.77
C VAL A 90 -8.80 4.73 14.29
N PHE A 91 -7.88 3.87 13.89
CA PHE A 91 -7.87 2.45 14.27
C PHE A 91 -7.39 2.19 15.70
N GLU A 92 -6.59 3.10 16.24
CA GLU A 92 -6.13 3.06 17.63
C GLU A 92 -6.98 3.92 18.57
N ALA A 93 -7.91 4.71 18.03
CA ALA A 93 -8.90 5.43 18.82
C ALA A 93 -9.75 4.47 19.67
N LYS A 94 -10.33 5.01 20.75
CA LYS A 94 -11.20 4.25 21.67
C LYS A 94 -12.42 3.65 20.97
N ILE A 95 -12.87 4.27 19.87
CA ILE A 95 -14.00 3.83 19.07
C ILE A 95 -13.57 3.97 17.60
N CYS A 96 -13.31 2.84 16.94
CA CYS A 96 -13.19 2.80 15.49
C CYS A 96 -14.60 2.98 14.90
N GLY A 97 -14.72 3.83 13.88
CA GLY A 97 -16.02 4.20 13.32
C GLY A 97 -16.76 3.05 12.64
N ASP A 98 -18.08 3.05 12.75
CA ASP A 98 -18.99 2.04 12.20
C ASP A 98 -18.84 1.87 10.67
N GLU A 99 -18.32 2.88 9.98
CA GLU A 99 -18.03 2.82 8.54
C GLU A 99 -17.03 1.73 8.17
N TRP A 100 -16.18 1.31 9.11
CA TRP A 100 -15.16 0.30 8.87
C TRP A 100 -15.69 -1.13 8.99
N VAL A 101 -16.84 -1.34 9.64
CA VAL A 101 -17.41 -2.68 9.90
C VAL A 101 -17.51 -3.50 8.61
N ALA A 102 -18.20 -2.96 7.60
CA ALA A 102 -18.43 -3.65 6.34
C ALA A 102 -17.13 -3.89 5.55
N ILE A 103 -16.12 -3.03 5.74
CA ILE A 103 -14.82 -3.18 5.09
C ILE A 103 -14.01 -4.28 5.77
N CYS A 104 -13.95 -4.24 7.11
CA CYS A 104 -13.29 -5.22 7.96
C CYS A 104 -13.83 -6.62 7.71
N GLU A 105 -15.15 -6.81 7.79
CA GLU A 105 -15.79 -8.12 7.61
C GLU A 105 -15.57 -8.73 6.22
N ARG A 106 -15.43 -7.90 5.18
CA ARG A 106 -15.27 -8.38 3.80
C ARG A 106 -13.83 -8.65 3.42
N LYS A 107 -12.89 -7.84 3.90
CA LYS A 107 -11.51 -7.80 3.36
C LYS A 107 -10.45 -8.31 4.31
N PHE A 108 -10.72 -8.31 5.61
CA PHE A 108 -9.71 -8.60 6.62
C PHE A 108 -10.12 -9.81 7.47
N PRO A 109 -9.18 -10.72 7.77
CA PRO A 109 -9.48 -11.86 8.60
C PRO A 109 -9.85 -11.42 10.01
N HIS A 110 -10.93 -11.99 10.52
CA HIS A 110 -11.32 -11.87 11.93
C HIS A 110 -10.45 -12.81 12.76
N VAL A 111 -9.78 -12.25 13.77
CA VAL A 111 -8.78 -12.97 14.59
C VAL A 111 -9.20 -13.13 16.05
N GLY A 112 -10.44 -12.78 16.38
CA GLY A 112 -11.01 -12.95 17.72
C GLY A 112 -11.80 -11.74 18.19
N ASN A 113 -12.30 -11.79 19.42
CA ASN A 113 -13.01 -10.67 20.04
C ASN A 113 -12.21 -10.09 21.21
N VAL A 114 -12.51 -8.84 21.54
CA VAL A 114 -11.97 -8.17 22.71
C VAL A 114 -12.70 -8.68 23.96
N LEU A 115 -11.95 -9.25 24.87
CA LEU A 115 -12.44 -9.64 26.19
C LEU A 115 -12.74 -8.38 27.00
N LYS A 116 -14.01 -8.18 27.36
CA LYS A 116 -14.41 -7.13 28.29
C LYS A 116 -13.93 -7.52 29.69
N GLN A 117 -13.03 -6.74 30.27
CA GLN A 117 -12.73 -6.84 31.69
C GLN A 117 -13.99 -6.34 32.45
N ASN A 118 -14.68 -7.27 33.12
CA ASN A 118 -15.67 -6.96 34.14
C ASN A 118 -15.00 -6.47 35.42
#